data_AF-A0A933Y9G3-F1
#
_entry.id   AF-A0A933Y9G3-F1
#
_cell.length_a   1.000
_cell.length_b   1.000
_cell.length_c   1.000
_cell.angle_alpha   90.00
_cell.angle_beta   90.00
_cell.angle_gamma   90.00
#
_symmetry.space_group_name_H-M   'P 1'
#
loop_
_entity.id
_entity.type
_entity.pdbx_description
1 polymer ?
#
loop_
_entity_poly.entity_id
_entity_poly.type
_entity_poly.pdbx_seq_one_letter_code
_entity_poly.pdbx_strand_id
1 'polypeptide(L)'
;MGRIHITFEGKELTQSKFDEIEKKVLEYFQNLWNEIQESVRRIRKEDHQHLKSELCLAFIGADSLARFAEIITTGEEGSGPGKSERRFRNWIDSYVLTDGNETYKEWKRHINCDSQILWKIRCSLLHFYGIPLLDKEHIVFSSDHKLVEKLNVAIAGRPDNRRARAIDPYRLINALRDGFLTQLETFRDLLLGTDESKKEVYLRGTVKVYEIIKYEGTVFVPIKKK
;
A
#
# COMPACT_ATOMS: atom_id res chain seq x y z
N MET A 1 -18.40 12.09 26.62
CA MET A 1 -17.88 10.99 25.79
C MET A 1 -18.53 9.72 26.28
N GLY A 2 -19.37 9.08 25.46
CA GLY A 2 -20.04 7.83 25.83
C GLY A 2 -19.01 6.70 25.99
N ARG A 3 -19.18 5.84 27.00
CA ARG A 3 -18.37 4.63 27.12
C ARG A 3 -18.69 3.73 25.92
N ILE A 4 -17.68 3.33 25.16
CA ILE A 4 -17.86 2.34 24.09
C ILE A 4 -18.27 1.02 24.74
N HIS A 5 -19.46 0.55 24.40
CA HIS A 5 -20.00 -0.77 24.76
C HIS A 5 -20.22 -1.53 23.45
N ILE A 6 -19.24 -2.31 23.01
CA ILE A 6 -19.36 -3.16 21.82
C ILE A 6 -19.44 -4.59 22.28
N THR A 7 -20.43 -5.33 21.82
CA THR A 7 -20.45 -6.79 21.93
C THR A 7 -19.78 -7.37 20.70
N PHE A 8 -18.60 -7.97 20.87
CA PHE A 8 -17.89 -8.71 19.81
C PHE A 8 -17.86 -10.19 20.17
N GLU A 9 -18.42 -11.05 19.32
CA GLU A 9 -18.53 -12.50 19.53
C GLU A 9 -19.08 -12.91 20.91
N GLY A 10 -20.07 -12.16 21.42
CA GLY A 10 -20.70 -12.42 22.71
C GLY A 10 -19.91 -11.95 23.94
N LYS A 11 -18.80 -11.21 23.76
CA LYS A 11 -18.05 -10.57 24.85
C LYS A 11 -18.19 -9.05 24.77
N GLU A 12 -18.43 -8.40 25.91
CA GLU A 12 -18.37 -6.94 25.99
C GLU A 12 -16.91 -6.46 25.94
N LEU A 13 -16.60 -5.62 24.96
CA LEU A 13 -15.32 -4.95 24.83
C LEU A 13 -15.42 -3.58 25.52
N THR A 14 -14.66 -3.41 26.60
CA THR A 14 -14.54 -2.11 27.28
C THR A 14 -13.68 -1.15 26.46
N GLN A 15 -13.90 0.16 26.61
CA GLN A 15 -13.05 1.20 26.01
C GLN A 15 -11.55 0.93 26.26
N SER A 16 -11.17 0.70 27.52
CA SER A 16 -9.76 0.47 27.87
C SER A 16 -9.17 -0.76 27.17
N LYS A 17 -9.98 -1.80 26.93
CA LYS A 17 -9.51 -2.98 26.20
C LYS A 17 -9.38 -2.69 24.70
N PHE A 18 -10.31 -1.93 24.14
CA PHE A 18 -10.23 -1.48 22.76
C PHE A 18 -8.98 -0.61 22.53
N ASP A 19 -8.71 0.37 23.39
CA ASP A 19 -7.54 1.25 23.28
C ASP A 19 -6.22 0.44 23.27
N GLU A 20 -6.13 -0.62 24.09
CA GLU A 20 -4.99 -1.54 24.10
C GLU A 20 -4.85 -2.30 22.76
N ILE A 21 -5.97 -2.74 22.18
CA ILE A 21 -6.01 -3.47 20.91
C ILE A 21 -5.60 -2.53 19.76
N GLU A 22 -6.23 -1.37 19.67
CA GLU A 22 -5.96 -0.37 18.64
C GLU A 22 -4.48 0.03 18.66
N LYS A 23 -3.94 0.31 19.85
CA LYS A 23 -2.52 0.61 20.02
C LYS A 23 -1.63 -0.48 19.42
N LYS A 24 -1.90 -1.76 19.68
CA LYS A 24 -1.10 -2.88 19.12
C LYS A 24 -1.22 -2.98 17.61
N VAL A 25 -2.41 -2.72 17.05
CA VAL A 25 -2.62 -2.71 15.60
C VAL A 25 -1.83 -1.58 14.95
N LEU A 26 -1.90 -0.37 15.51
CA LEU A 26 -1.16 0.79 15.02
C LEU A 26 0.35 0.61 15.14
N GLU A 27 0.84 0.07 16.27
CA GLU A 27 2.26 -0.30 16.45
C GLU A 27 2.71 -1.33 15.42
N TYR A 28 1.88 -2.33 15.11
CA TYR A 28 2.19 -3.31 14.08
C TYR A 28 2.30 -2.65 12.69
N PHE A 29 1.35 -1.79 12.30
CA PHE A 29 1.43 -1.06 11.02
C PHE A 29 2.67 -0.18 10.95
N GLN A 30 2.96 0.55 12.03
CA GLN A 30 4.15 1.40 12.11
C GLN A 30 5.44 0.58 11.96
N ASN A 31 5.54 -0.58 12.62
CA ASN A 31 6.71 -1.45 12.54
C ASN A 31 6.88 -2.05 11.15
N LEU A 32 5.82 -2.62 10.57
CA LEU A 32 5.83 -3.12 9.19
C LEU A 32 6.30 -2.04 8.22
N TRP A 33 5.77 -0.83 8.38
CA TRP A 33 6.10 0.29 7.53
C TRP A 33 7.56 0.73 7.68
N ASN A 34 8.03 0.87 8.92
CA ASN A 34 9.42 1.23 9.22
C ASN A 34 10.41 0.20 8.68
N GLU A 35 10.10 -1.09 8.78
CA GLU A 35 10.93 -2.18 8.27
C GLU A 35 11.08 -2.11 6.75
N ILE A 36 9.97 -1.92 6.04
CA ILE A 36 9.96 -1.76 4.58
C ILE A 36 10.76 -0.53 4.17
N GLN A 37 10.54 0.60 4.84
CA GLN A 37 11.25 1.85 4.54
C GLN A 37 12.76 1.74 4.78
N GLU A 38 13.17 1.14 5.89
CA GLU A 38 14.59 0.95 6.19
C GLU A 38 15.23 -0.02 5.19
N SER A 39 14.51 -1.08 4.78
CA SER A 39 14.99 -2.01 3.75
C SER A 39 15.18 -1.32 2.40
N VAL A 40 14.19 -0.54 1.95
CA VAL A 40 14.29 0.28 0.73
C VAL A 40 15.48 1.25 0.82
N ARG A 41 15.64 1.93 1.97
CA ARG A 41 16.73 2.88 2.19
C ARG A 41 18.11 2.21 2.15
N ARG A 42 18.25 1.03 2.75
CA ARG A 42 19.51 0.27 2.74
C ARG A 42 19.88 -0.15 1.33
N ILE A 43 18.94 -0.77 0.61
CA ILE A 43 19.13 -1.17 -0.78
C ILE A 43 19.59 0.02 -1.64
N ARG A 44 18.90 1.16 -1.51
CA ARG A 44 19.23 2.37 -2.28
C ARG A 44 20.63 2.93 -1.98
N LYS A 45 21.09 2.83 -0.73
CA LYS A 45 22.42 3.29 -0.32
C LYS A 45 23.54 2.39 -0.81
N GLU A 46 23.26 1.09 -0.93
CA GLU A 46 24.25 0.09 -1.34
C GLU A 46 24.41 0.05 -2.86
N ASP A 47 23.31 0.05 -3.63
CA ASP A 47 23.34 0.04 -5.08
C ASP A 47 22.03 0.56 -5.72
N HIS A 48 22.15 1.58 -6.59
CA HIS A 48 21.03 2.12 -7.35
C HIS A 48 20.46 1.14 -8.41
N GLN A 49 21.12 0.02 -8.70
CA GLN A 49 20.65 -1.00 -9.63
C GLN A 49 19.50 -1.86 -9.09
N HIS A 50 19.25 -1.84 -7.78
CA HIS A 50 18.24 -2.68 -7.13
C HIS A 50 16.84 -2.06 -7.06
N LEU A 51 16.53 -1.17 -8.00
CA LEU A 51 15.25 -0.48 -8.08
C LEU A 51 14.02 -1.40 -8.06
N LYS A 52 14.10 -2.54 -8.77
CA LYS A 52 13.00 -3.53 -8.79
C LYS A 52 12.76 -4.12 -7.41
N SER A 53 13.82 -4.39 -6.64
CA SER A 53 13.71 -4.84 -5.23
C SER A 53 13.04 -3.78 -4.37
N GLU A 54 13.41 -2.50 -4.53
CA GLU A 54 12.76 -1.40 -3.80
C GLU A 54 11.25 -1.34 -4.10
N LEU A 55 10.87 -1.44 -5.38
CA LEU A 55 9.47 -1.47 -5.80
C LEU A 55 8.74 -2.71 -5.29
N CYS A 56 9.35 -3.89 -5.33
CA CYS A 56 8.77 -5.11 -4.77
C CYS A 56 8.43 -4.94 -3.28
N LEU A 57 9.36 -4.40 -2.49
CA LEU A 57 9.14 -4.14 -1.06
C LEU A 57 8.01 -3.12 -0.84
N ALA A 58 7.98 -2.04 -1.62
CA ALA A 58 6.90 -1.05 -1.54
C ALA A 58 5.53 -1.67 -1.89
N PHE A 59 5.46 -2.54 -2.90
CA PHE A 59 4.23 -3.24 -3.26
C PHE A 59 3.80 -4.29 -2.24
N ILE A 60 4.73 -4.99 -1.60
CA ILE A 60 4.42 -5.89 -0.47
C ILE A 60 3.79 -5.09 0.68
N GLY A 61 4.35 -3.92 0.99
CA GLY A 61 3.76 -3.00 1.98
C GLY A 61 2.35 -2.57 1.60
N ALA A 62 2.17 -2.13 0.35
CA ALA A 62 0.87 -1.73 -0.18
C ALA A 62 -0.17 -2.87 -0.13
N ASP A 63 0.21 -4.11 -0.46
CA ASP A 63 -0.70 -5.27 -0.38
C ASP A 63 -1.17 -5.54 1.05
N SER A 64 -0.26 -5.47 2.02
CA SER A 64 -0.57 -5.64 3.45
C SER A 64 -1.50 -4.54 3.94
N LEU A 65 -1.19 -3.27 3.63
CA LEU A 65 -2.02 -2.13 4.02
C LEU A 65 -3.40 -2.16 3.35
N ALA A 66 -3.48 -2.55 2.07
CA ALA A 66 -4.75 -2.72 1.37
C ALA A 66 -5.62 -3.81 2.01
N ARG A 67 -5.01 -4.90 2.50
CA ARG A 67 -5.71 -5.94 3.27
C ARG A 67 -6.29 -5.36 4.56
N PHE A 68 -5.49 -4.66 5.34
CA PHE A 68 -5.95 -4.12 6.61
C PHE A 68 -6.98 -3.02 6.46
N ALA A 69 -6.81 -2.14 5.45
CA ALA A 69 -7.79 -1.10 5.14
C ALA A 69 -9.17 -1.67 4.81
N GLU A 70 -9.24 -2.72 3.99
CA GLU A 70 -10.50 -3.40 3.69
C GLU A 70 -11.15 -3.96 4.95
N ILE A 71 -10.38 -4.67 5.79
CA ILE A 71 -10.93 -5.29 7.01
C ILE A 71 -11.43 -4.21 7.99
N ILE A 72 -10.66 -3.13 8.18
CA ILE A 72 -11.04 -2.04 9.09
C ILE A 72 -12.28 -1.29 8.57
N THR A 73 -12.40 -1.09 7.26
CA THR A 73 -13.50 -0.29 6.67
C THR A 73 -14.76 -1.09 6.37
N THR A 74 -14.68 -2.42 6.34
CA THR A 74 -15.84 -3.29 6.06
C THR A 74 -16.22 -4.18 7.23
N GLY A 75 -15.34 -4.36 8.22
CA GLY A 75 -15.52 -5.30 9.33
C GLY A 75 -15.31 -6.76 8.94
N GLU A 76 -15.04 -7.05 7.66
CA GLU A 76 -14.98 -8.40 7.12
C GLU A 76 -13.69 -8.68 6.36
N GLU A 77 -13.33 -9.98 6.34
CA GLU A 77 -12.38 -10.48 5.37
C GLU A 77 -13.20 -10.96 4.19
N GLY A 78 -13.36 -10.15 3.15
CA GLY A 78 -14.03 -10.65 1.95
C GLY A 78 -13.36 -11.94 1.42
N SER A 79 -14.14 -12.80 0.77
CA SER A 79 -13.66 -14.02 0.14
C SER A 79 -14.12 -14.04 -1.32
N GLY A 80 -13.30 -14.59 -2.22
CA GLY A 80 -13.69 -14.78 -3.62
C GLY A 80 -12.62 -14.44 -4.67
N PRO A 81 -12.82 -14.91 -5.92
CA PRO A 81 -11.91 -14.67 -7.04
C PRO A 81 -11.84 -13.17 -7.40
N GLY A 82 -10.65 -12.70 -7.79
CA GLY A 82 -10.42 -11.30 -8.17
C GLY A 82 -10.38 -10.29 -7.01
N LYS A 83 -10.60 -10.74 -5.77
CA LYS A 83 -10.62 -9.87 -4.60
C LYS A 83 -9.29 -9.15 -4.37
N SER A 84 -8.16 -9.82 -4.58
CA SER A 84 -6.83 -9.23 -4.36
C SER A 84 -6.60 -8.00 -5.25
N GLU A 85 -6.94 -8.11 -6.55
CA GLU A 85 -6.85 -7.00 -7.49
C GLU A 85 -7.75 -5.85 -7.06
N ARG A 86 -9.03 -6.13 -6.82
CA ARG A 86 -10.01 -5.11 -6.42
C ARG A 86 -9.55 -4.38 -5.16
N ARG A 87 -9.13 -5.13 -4.14
CA ARG A 87 -8.67 -4.59 -2.87
C ARG A 87 -7.44 -3.70 -3.02
N PHE A 88 -6.43 -4.18 -3.75
CA PHE A 88 -5.24 -3.40 -4.04
C PHE A 88 -5.59 -2.11 -4.78
N ARG A 89 -6.38 -2.20 -5.85
CA ARG A 89 -6.77 -1.05 -6.66
C ARG A 89 -7.60 -0.04 -5.88
N ASN A 90 -8.58 -0.50 -5.11
CA ASN A 90 -9.39 0.35 -4.25
C ASN A 90 -8.51 1.12 -3.25
N TRP A 91 -7.53 0.45 -2.64
CA TRP A 91 -6.59 1.10 -1.73
C TRP A 91 -5.73 2.15 -2.45
N ILE A 92 -5.19 1.79 -3.61
CA ILE A 92 -4.42 2.72 -4.45
C ILE A 92 -5.24 3.96 -4.81
N ASP A 93 -6.48 3.79 -5.27
CA ASP A 93 -7.32 4.91 -5.69
C ASP A 93 -7.78 5.76 -4.49
N SER A 94 -8.02 5.13 -3.34
CA SER A 94 -8.52 5.83 -2.14
C SER A 94 -7.43 6.62 -1.40
N TYR A 95 -6.19 6.13 -1.40
CA TYR A 95 -5.14 6.66 -0.53
C TYR A 95 -3.86 7.07 -1.26
N VAL A 96 -3.58 6.51 -2.44
CA VAL A 96 -2.32 6.78 -3.15
C VAL A 96 -2.52 7.75 -4.31
N LEU A 97 -3.40 7.41 -5.25
CA LEU A 97 -3.66 8.19 -6.46
C LEU A 97 -4.80 9.19 -6.26
N THR A 98 -4.81 9.87 -5.12
CA THR A 98 -5.82 10.84 -4.72
C THR A 98 -5.19 12.20 -4.47
N ASP A 99 -5.94 13.29 -4.68
CA ASP A 99 -5.44 14.64 -4.42
C ASP A 99 -5.27 14.93 -2.92
N GLY A 100 -5.78 14.05 -2.03
CA GLY A 100 -5.47 14.09 -0.59
C GLY A 100 -4.05 13.62 -0.25
N ASN A 101 -3.36 12.93 -1.16
CA ASN A 101 -1.97 12.54 -1.00
C ASN A 101 -1.07 13.59 -1.66
N GLU A 102 -0.47 14.48 -0.85
CA GLU A 102 0.29 15.62 -1.35
C GLU A 102 1.48 15.20 -2.24
N THR A 103 2.14 14.07 -1.94
CA THR A 103 3.22 13.55 -2.80
C THR A 103 2.67 13.15 -4.18
N TYR A 104 1.54 12.46 -4.24
CA TYR A 104 0.93 12.13 -5.54
C TYR A 104 0.49 13.39 -6.28
N LYS A 105 -0.15 14.33 -5.60
CA LYS A 105 -0.62 15.60 -6.17
C LYS A 105 0.54 16.41 -6.77
N GLU A 106 1.66 16.52 -6.07
CA GLU A 106 2.87 17.20 -6.56
C GLU A 106 3.48 16.47 -7.78
N TRP A 107 3.58 15.14 -7.71
CA TRP A 107 4.36 14.34 -8.67
C TRP A 107 3.51 13.53 -9.66
N LYS A 108 2.21 13.86 -9.80
CA LYS A 108 1.21 13.12 -10.61
C LYS A 108 1.68 12.82 -12.02
N ARG A 109 2.31 13.80 -12.66
CA ARG A 109 2.86 13.69 -14.04
C ARG A 109 4.06 12.76 -14.16
N HIS A 110 4.83 12.57 -13.09
CA HIS A 110 5.99 11.68 -13.08
C HIS A 110 5.62 10.25 -12.67
N ILE A 111 4.62 10.08 -11.80
CA ILE A 111 4.08 8.76 -11.44
C ILE A 111 3.34 8.14 -12.64
N ASN A 112 2.53 8.94 -13.35
CA ASN A 112 1.98 8.62 -14.67
C ASN A 112 1.33 7.22 -14.77
N CYS A 113 0.60 6.81 -13.72
CA CYS A 113 -0.11 5.53 -13.66
C CYS A 113 -1.52 5.71 -13.10
N ASP A 114 -2.39 4.77 -13.46
CA ASP A 114 -3.63 4.48 -12.76
C ASP A 114 -3.50 3.18 -11.93
N SER A 115 -4.53 2.85 -11.15
CA SER A 115 -4.52 1.63 -10.33
C SER A 115 -4.44 0.34 -11.14
N GLN A 116 -4.95 0.32 -12.38
CA GLN A 116 -4.87 -0.86 -13.24
C GLN A 116 -3.44 -1.13 -13.70
N ILE A 117 -2.72 -0.08 -14.11
CA ILE A 117 -1.31 -0.17 -14.50
C ILE A 117 -0.47 -0.58 -13.30
N LEU A 118 -0.70 0.02 -12.12
CA LEU A 118 0.01 -0.35 -10.90
C LEU A 118 -0.23 -1.80 -10.50
N TRP A 119 -1.45 -2.32 -10.63
CA TRP A 119 -1.74 -3.74 -10.39
C TRP A 119 -0.95 -4.65 -11.33
N LYS A 120 -0.90 -4.33 -12.64
CA LYS A 120 -0.12 -5.10 -13.62
C LYS A 120 1.37 -5.06 -13.29
N ILE A 121 1.91 -3.89 -12.93
CA ILE A 121 3.31 -3.72 -12.52
C ILE A 121 3.60 -4.57 -11.29
N ARG A 122 2.78 -4.45 -10.24
CA ARG A 122 2.88 -5.23 -9.00
C ARG A 122 2.91 -6.72 -9.31
N CYS A 123 1.99 -7.21 -10.14
CA CYS A 123 1.94 -8.62 -10.52
C CYS A 123 3.19 -9.08 -11.26
N SER A 124 3.68 -8.31 -12.24
CA SER A 124 4.89 -8.66 -12.98
C SER A 124 6.16 -8.61 -12.14
N LEU A 125 6.28 -7.64 -11.24
CA LEU A 125 7.45 -7.52 -10.36
C LEU A 125 7.47 -8.63 -9.31
N LEU A 126 6.35 -8.88 -8.62
CA LEU A 126 6.34 -9.85 -7.52
C LEU A 126 6.41 -11.31 -7.97
N HIS A 127 5.88 -11.64 -9.16
CA HIS A 127 5.87 -13.05 -9.63
C HIS A 127 6.99 -13.35 -10.62
N PHE A 128 7.45 -12.36 -11.38
CA PHE A 128 8.41 -12.58 -12.47
C PHE A 128 9.64 -11.67 -12.39
N TYR A 129 9.71 -10.77 -11.40
CA TYR A 129 10.75 -9.74 -11.32
C TYR A 129 10.91 -8.94 -12.63
N GLY A 130 9.79 -8.80 -13.34
CA GLY A 130 9.71 -8.32 -14.71
C GLY A 130 8.91 -7.03 -14.86
N ILE A 131 8.72 -6.62 -16.11
CA ILE A 131 7.91 -5.46 -16.48
C ILE A 131 6.67 -5.99 -17.22
N PRO A 132 5.45 -5.50 -16.93
CA PRO A 132 4.26 -5.99 -17.60
C PRO A 132 4.29 -5.69 -19.09
N LEU A 133 3.77 -6.63 -19.88
CA LEU A 133 3.47 -6.39 -21.29
C LEU A 133 2.11 -5.69 -21.38
N LEU A 134 2.09 -4.47 -21.90
CA LEU A 134 0.84 -3.75 -22.21
C LEU A 134 0.63 -3.71 -23.72
N ASP A 135 -0.63 -3.63 -24.15
CA ASP A 135 -0.98 -3.74 -25.57
C ASP A 135 -0.40 -2.61 -26.42
N LYS A 136 -0.40 -1.38 -25.88
CA LYS A 136 -0.01 -0.16 -26.60
C LYS A 136 1.23 0.54 -26.02
N GLU A 137 1.76 0.03 -24.91
CA GLU A 137 2.78 0.75 -24.13
C GLU A 137 3.89 -0.18 -23.61
N HIS A 138 5.10 0.37 -23.50
CA HIS A 138 6.20 -0.20 -22.73
C HIS A 138 6.37 0.60 -21.45
N ILE A 139 6.34 -0.08 -20.30
CA ILE A 139 6.64 0.56 -19.03
C ILE A 139 8.15 0.73 -18.88
N VAL A 140 8.57 1.92 -18.45
CA VAL A 140 9.97 2.27 -18.21
C VAL A 140 10.07 2.96 -16.87
N PHE A 141 10.93 2.44 -15.98
CA PHE A 141 11.23 3.14 -14.74
C PHE A 141 12.40 4.10 -14.95
N SER A 142 12.14 5.40 -14.85
CA SER A 142 13.17 6.43 -14.99
C SER A 142 12.70 7.74 -14.38
N SER A 143 13.61 8.45 -13.72
CA SER A 143 13.46 9.84 -13.29
C SER A 143 14.01 10.85 -14.31
N ASP A 144 14.61 10.38 -15.41
CA ASP A 144 15.22 11.24 -16.44
C ASP A 144 14.29 11.42 -17.65
N HIS A 145 13.61 12.57 -17.71
CA HIS A 145 12.73 12.93 -18.81
C HIS A 145 13.41 12.93 -20.18
N LYS A 146 14.69 13.29 -20.27
CA LYS A 146 15.42 13.31 -21.55
C LYS A 146 15.69 11.89 -22.04
N LEU A 147 15.95 10.96 -21.13
CA LEU A 147 16.09 9.54 -21.46
C LEU A 147 14.77 8.97 -22.00
N VAL A 148 13.66 9.35 -21.38
CA VAL A 148 12.31 8.92 -21.79
C VAL A 148 11.94 9.43 -23.18
N GLU A 149 12.24 10.68 -23.49
CA GLU A 149 12.02 11.24 -24.83
C GLU A 149 12.85 10.50 -25.89
N LYS A 150 14.14 10.29 -25.62
CA LYS A 150 15.02 9.51 -26.52
C LYS A 150 14.49 8.10 -26.74
N LEU A 151 13.99 7.45 -25.69
CA LEU A 151 13.42 6.11 -25.79
C LEU A 151 12.13 6.12 -26.61
N ASN A 152 11.26 7.11 -26.43
CA ASN A 152 10.04 7.26 -27.24
C ASN A 152 10.36 7.43 -28.72
N VAL A 153 11.39 8.22 -29.07
CA VAL A 153 11.86 8.34 -30.46
C VAL A 153 12.37 7.00 -30.99
N ALA A 154 13.14 6.26 -30.18
CA ALA A 154 13.68 4.95 -30.58
C ALA A 154 12.59 3.88 -30.76
N ILE A 155 11.49 3.94 -29.99
CA ILE A 155 10.39 2.98 -30.08
C ILE A 155 9.41 3.35 -31.20
N ALA A 156 9.23 4.63 -31.51
CA ALA A 156 8.35 5.08 -32.61
C ALA A 156 8.75 4.51 -33.99
N GLY A 157 10.01 4.11 -34.17
CA GLY A 157 10.49 3.45 -35.38
C GLY A 157 10.23 1.94 -35.45
N ARG A 158 9.60 1.33 -34.43
CA ARG A 158 9.35 -0.12 -34.38
C ARG A 158 7.98 -0.49 -34.98
N PRO A 159 7.87 -1.67 -35.62
CA PRO A 159 6.64 -2.12 -36.27
C PRO A 159 5.49 -2.41 -35.30
N ASP A 160 5.75 -2.52 -33.99
CA ASP A 160 4.73 -2.74 -32.96
C ASP A 160 4.00 -1.44 -32.55
N ASN A 161 4.46 -0.27 -32.99
CA ASN A 161 3.84 1.05 -32.79
C ASN A 161 3.46 1.37 -31.33
N ARG A 162 4.20 0.77 -30.37
CA ARG A 162 3.99 1.00 -28.94
C ARG A 162 4.67 2.30 -28.50
N ARG A 163 4.26 2.86 -27.37
CA ARG A 163 4.89 4.07 -26.78
C ARG A 163 5.54 3.74 -25.45
N ALA A 164 6.59 4.47 -25.07
CA ALA A 164 7.13 4.37 -23.71
C ALA A 164 6.27 5.18 -22.74
N ARG A 165 5.75 4.51 -21.71
CA ARG A 165 5.22 5.14 -20.51
C ARG A 165 6.32 5.14 -19.45
N ALA A 166 6.86 6.31 -19.20
CA ALA A 166 7.80 6.50 -18.11
C ALA A 166 7.08 6.70 -16.78
N ILE A 167 7.63 6.07 -15.75
CA ILE A 167 7.20 6.15 -14.37
C ILE A 167 8.46 6.47 -13.55
N ASP A 168 8.42 7.55 -12.77
CA ASP A 168 9.45 7.80 -11.77
C ASP A 168 9.23 6.84 -10.58
N PRO A 169 10.10 5.84 -10.41
CA PRO A 169 9.91 4.81 -9.41
C PRO A 169 10.08 5.35 -7.98
N TYR A 170 10.90 6.37 -7.78
CA TYR A 170 11.14 6.95 -6.46
C TYR A 170 9.96 7.79 -6.02
N ARG A 171 9.36 8.55 -6.95
CA ARG A 171 8.12 9.27 -6.68
C ARG A 171 6.96 8.32 -6.43
N LEU A 172 6.87 7.20 -7.15
CA LEU A 172 5.88 6.16 -6.89
C LEU A 172 6.05 5.54 -5.50
N ILE A 173 7.27 5.17 -5.10
CA ILE A 173 7.54 4.63 -3.75
C ILE A 173 7.13 5.64 -2.67
N ASN A 174 7.44 6.92 -2.85
CA ASN A 174 7.04 7.96 -1.91
C ASN A 174 5.52 8.19 -1.89
N ALA A 175 4.83 8.09 -3.03
CA ALA A 175 3.37 8.20 -3.07
C ALA A 175 2.70 7.02 -2.36
N LEU A 176 3.20 5.79 -2.56
CA LEU A 176 2.75 4.61 -1.81
C LEU A 176 2.95 4.80 -0.31
N ARG A 177 4.07 5.43 0.09
CA ARG A 177 4.34 5.79 1.48
C ARG A 177 3.32 6.75 2.04
N ASP A 178 3.11 7.87 1.37
CA ASP A 178 2.22 8.91 1.87
C ASP A 178 0.74 8.45 1.82
N GLY A 179 0.44 7.42 1.01
CA GLY A 179 -0.86 6.76 1.04
C GLY A 179 -1.12 6.00 2.34
N PHE A 180 -0.10 5.46 2.99
CA PHE A 180 -0.26 4.92 4.34
C PHE A 180 -0.68 6.01 5.33
N LEU A 181 -0.08 7.20 5.26
CA LEU A 181 -0.45 8.32 6.13
C LEU A 181 -1.89 8.77 5.86
N THR A 182 -2.26 8.89 4.58
CA THR A 182 -3.64 9.21 4.15
C THR A 182 -4.66 8.19 4.68
N GLN A 183 -4.30 6.90 4.70
CA GLN A 183 -5.11 5.85 5.29
C GLN A 183 -5.28 6.04 6.81
N LEU A 184 -4.21 6.35 7.54
CA LEU A 184 -4.28 6.59 8.99
C LEU A 184 -5.14 7.81 9.33
N GLU A 185 -5.06 8.88 8.54
CA GLU A 185 -5.93 10.05 8.66
C GLU A 185 -7.40 9.65 8.45
N THR A 186 -7.68 8.84 7.43
CA THR A 186 -9.04 8.31 7.20
C THR A 186 -9.55 7.51 8.39
N PHE A 187 -8.71 6.68 9.01
CA PHE A 187 -9.10 5.91 10.20
C PHE A 187 -9.39 6.81 11.40
N ARG A 188 -8.58 7.84 11.60
CA ARG A 188 -8.83 8.86 12.62
C ARG A 188 -10.17 9.56 12.38
N ASP A 189 -10.48 9.90 11.13
CA ASP A 189 -11.73 10.57 10.78
C ASP A 189 -12.95 9.66 11.00
N LEU A 190 -12.83 8.35 10.77
CA LEU A 190 -13.89 7.38 11.11
C LEU A 190 -14.20 7.38 12.61
N LEU A 191 -13.17 7.46 13.46
CA LEU A 191 -13.32 7.52 14.91
C LEU A 191 -13.91 8.84 15.41
N LEU A 192 -13.50 9.96 14.80
CA LEU A 192 -13.96 11.30 15.19
C LEU A 192 -15.30 11.68 14.58
N GLY A 193 -15.77 10.96 13.57
CA GLY A 193 -17.02 11.23 12.88
C GLY A 193 -18.25 11.13 13.78
N THR A 194 -19.41 11.49 13.22
CA THR A 194 -20.71 11.38 13.91
C THR A 194 -21.51 10.14 13.50
N ASP A 195 -21.02 9.39 12.50
CA ASP A 195 -21.67 8.19 11.99
C ASP A 195 -21.30 6.98 12.86
N GLU A 196 -22.19 6.64 13.79
CA GLU A 196 -22.01 5.52 14.73
C GLU A 196 -21.90 4.17 14.01
N SER A 197 -22.52 4.00 12.84
CA SER A 197 -22.41 2.75 12.08
C SER A 197 -21.00 2.53 11.55
N LYS A 198 -20.36 3.59 11.05
CA LYS A 198 -18.97 3.56 10.58
C LYS A 198 -17.98 3.36 11.72
N LYS A 199 -18.24 3.96 12.89
CA LYS A 199 -17.45 3.69 14.09
C LYS A 199 -17.53 2.23 14.48
N GLU A 200 -18.73 1.65 14.53
CA GLU A 200 -18.89 0.25 14.89
C GLU A 200 -18.11 -0.67 13.92
N VAL A 201 -18.18 -0.39 12.62
CA VAL A 201 -17.41 -1.13 11.60
C VAL A 201 -15.90 -1.00 11.83
N TYR A 202 -15.40 0.21 12.08
CA TYR A 202 -13.99 0.47 12.41
C TYR A 202 -13.53 -0.35 13.63
N LEU A 203 -14.34 -0.34 14.69
CA LEU A 203 -14.01 -1.01 15.95
C LEU A 203 -13.96 -2.54 15.74
N ARG A 204 -14.97 -3.12 15.08
CA ARG A 204 -15.01 -4.55 14.72
C ARG A 204 -13.85 -4.94 13.82
N GLY A 205 -13.58 -4.15 12.79
CA GLY A 205 -12.49 -4.40 11.86
C GLY A 205 -11.11 -4.32 12.53
N THR A 206 -10.90 -3.37 13.44
CA THR A 206 -9.67 -3.25 14.24
C THR A 206 -9.44 -4.47 15.13
N VAL A 207 -10.49 -4.96 15.81
CA VAL A 207 -10.41 -6.20 16.60
C VAL A 207 -10.04 -7.39 15.72
N LYS A 208 -10.66 -7.51 14.54
CA LYS A 208 -10.37 -8.59 13.60
C LYS A 208 -8.93 -8.54 13.07
N VAL A 209 -8.43 -7.36 12.72
CA VAL A 209 -7.01 -7.17 12.34
C VAL A 209 -6.08 -7.59 13.47
N TYR A 210 -6.39 -7.24 14.72
CA TYR A 210 -5.61 -7.66 15.86
C TYR A 210 -5.56 -9.19 16.01
N GLU A 211 -6.67 -9.88 15.82
CA GLU A 211 -6.69 -11.35 15.83
C GLU A 211 -5.79 -11.92 14.74
N ILE A 212 -5.90 -11.43 13.50
CA ILE A 212 -5.03 -11.85 12.39
C ILE A 212 -3.55 -11.65 12.75
N ILE A 213 -3.17 -10.48 13.27
CA ILE A 213 -1.78 -10.18 13.65
C ILE A 213 -1.27 -11.19 14.70
N LYS A 214 -2.10 -11.53 15.69
CA LYS A 214 -1.73 -12.52 16.72
C LYS A 214 -1.53 -13.92 16.14
N TYR A 215 -2.34 -14.31 15.16
CA TYR A 215 -2.22 -15.62 14.52
C TYR A 215 -1.08 -15.69 13.52
N GLU A 216 -0.87 -14.64 12.72
CA GLU A 216 0.16 -14.59 11.68
C GLU A 216 1.57 -14.39 12.26
N GLY A 217 1.68 -13.82 13.47
CA GLY A 217 2.75 -14.09 14.43
C GLY A 217 4.17 -14.19 13.85
N THR A 218 4.66 -13.14 13.19
CA THR A 218 6.07 -13.09 12.77
C THR A 218 6.97 -12.83 13.99
N VAL A 219 7.36 -13.89 14.70
CA VAL A 219 8.38 -13.81 15.75
C VAL A 219 9.75 -13.78 15.09
N PHE A 220 10.35 -12.60 14.94
CA PHE A 220 11.75 -12.49 14.55
C PHE A 220 12.64 -12.78 15.76
N VAL A 221 13.40 -13.87 15.72
CA VAL A 221 14.42 -14.18 16.74
C VAL A 221 15.76 -13.62 16.25
N PRO A 222 16.24 -12.48 16.78
CA PRO A 222 17.52 -11.93 16.35
C PRO A 222 18.65 -12.88 16.74
N ILE A 223 19.45 -13.29 15.75
CA ILE A 223 20.70 -14.01 16.03
C ILE A 223 21.65 -13.01 16.68
N LYS A 224 21.90 -13.15 17.98
CA LYS A 224 22.99 -12.43 18.65
C LYS A 224 24.29 -12.90 18.00
N LYS A 225 24.99 -12.01 17.28
CA LYS A 225 26.39 -12.24 16.92
C LYS A 225 27.17 -12.39 18.23
N LYS A 226 27.79 -13.55 18.43
CA LYS A 226 28.79 -13.77 19.48
C LYS A 226 30.07 -13.02 19.12
#